data_AF-A0A436BHL0-F1
#
_entry.id   AF-A0A436BHL0-F1
#
_cell.length_a   1.000
_cell.length_b   1.000
_cell.length_c   1.000
_cell.angle_alpha   90.00
_cell.angle_beta   90.00
_cell.angle_gamma   90.00
#
_symmetry.space_group_name_H-M   'P 1'
#
loop_
_entity.id
_entity.type
_entity.pdbx_description
1 polymer ?
#
loop_
_entity_poly.entity_id
_entity_poly.type
_entity_poly.pdbx_seq_one_letter_code
_entity_poly.pdbx_strand_id
1 'polypeptide(L)'
;ETAFAPRHPHARPVRSRITVGSDGERFIAYDDEAMLGTAPDFPDEVLSRATVLIVDSYGIESLDVVARARDLGLAILGDVEWSHGPATERLIGLCDHLILPLGFARTATGRQAPAEILDALWLPSRSAVVLPDGGRGVFYRGRD
;
A
#
# COMPACT_ATOMS: atom_id res chain seq x y z
N GLU A 1 -9.16 -11.08 -16.33
CA GLU A 1 -10.57 -10.65 -16.36
C GLU A 1 -10.69 -9.39 -15.49
N THR A 2 -11.29 -8.31 -15.98
CA THR A 2 -11.42 -7.00 -15.28
C THR A 2 -12.89 -6.68 -14.98
N ALA A 3 -13.69 -7.72 -14.74
CA ALA A 3 -15.14 -7.61 -14.59
C ALA A 3 -15.52 -6.63 -13.47
N PHE A 4 -14.81 -6.70 -12.34
CA PHE A 4 -15.04 -5.89 -11.15
C PHE A 4 -14.22 -4.58 -11.12
N ALA A 5 -13.46 -4.26 -12.16
CA ALA A 5 -12.78 -2.98 -12.21
C ALA A 5 -13.84 -1.85 -12.32
N PRO A 6 -13.82 -0.84 -11.44
CA PRO A 6 -14.77 0.26 -11.48
C PRO A 6 -14.62 1.00 -12.81
N ARG A 7 -15.75 1.43 -13.37
CA ARG A 7 -15.81 2.17 -14.64
C ARG A 7 -16.51 3.48 -14.39
N HIS A 8 -15.88 4.58 -14.81
CA HIS A 8 -16.46 5.91 -14.72
C HIS A 8 -16.32 6.59 -16.10
N PRO A 9 -17.36 7.26 -16.62
CA PRO A 9 -17.36 7.82 -17.98
C PRO A 9 -16.29 8.91 -18.19
N HIS A 10 -15.84 9.54 -17.11
CA HIS A 10 -14.78 10.55 -17.14
C HIS A 10 -13.41 10.02 -16.68
N ALA A 11 -13.32 8.77 -16.23
CA ALA A 11 -12.03 8.19 -15.88
C ALA A 11 -11.22 7.87 -17.13
N ARG A 12 -9.90 7.98 -17.01
CA ARG A 12 -8.93 7.56 -18.01
C ARG A 12 -7.92 6.65 -17.35
N PRO A 13 -7.38 5.65 -18.07
CA PRO A 13 -6.28 4.86 -17.54
C PRO A 13 -5.09 5.75 -17.20
N VAL A 14 -4.46 5.51 -16.04
CA VAL A 14 -3.19 6.13 -15.68
C VAL A 14 -2.17 5.81 -16.76
N ARG A 15 -1.43 6.82 -17.23
CA ARG A 15 -0.37 6.66 -18.22
C ARG A 15 0.94 7.18 -17.66
N SER A 16 1.97 6.35 -17.79
CA SER A 16 3.34 6.73 -17.42
C SER A 16 4.27 6.54 -18.62
N ARG A 17 5.23 7.46 -18.77
CA ARG A 17 6.37 7.36 -19.66
C ARG A 17 7.62 7.24 -18.80
N ILE A 18 8.29 6.10 -18.95
CA ILE A 18 9.53 5.81 -18.24
C ILE A 18 10.68 5.97 -19.23
N THR A 19 11.59 6.89 -18.95
CA THR A 19 12.86 7.03 -19.65
C THR A 19 13.94 6.42 -18.79
N VAL A 20 14.69 5.46 -19.35
CA VAL A 20 15.79 4.78 -18.66
C VAL A 20 17.10 5.29 -19.22
N GLY A 21 17.95 5.84 -18.36
CA GLY A 21 19.29 6.28 -18.71
C GLY A 21 20.23 5.09 -18.94
N SER A 22 21.38 5.36 -19.57
CA SER A 22 22.43 4.34 -19.79
C SER A 22 23.07 3.84 -18.49
N ASP A 23 22.95 4.62 -17.41
CA ASP A 23 23.34 4.28 -16.05
C ASP A 23 22.30 3.42 -15.31
N GLY A 24 21.14 3.19 -15.93
CA GLY A 24 20.02 2.43 -15.35
C GLY A 24 19.07 3.28 -14.49
N GLU A 25 19.35 4.57 -14.31
CA GLU A 25 18.45 5.49 -13.61
C GLU A 25 17.17 5.73 -14.40
N ARG A 26 16.07 5.97 -13.70
CA ARG A 26 14.74 6.11 -14.30
C ARG A 26 14.16 7.47 -14.02
N PHE A 27 13.74 8.16 -15.09
CA PHE A 27 12.82 9.27 -14.99
C PHE A 27 11.42 8.79 -15.36
N ILE A 28 10.45 9.03 -14.47
CA ILE A 28 9.06 8.63 -14.66
C ILE A 28 8.22 9.90 -14.77
N ALA A 29 7.70 10.17 -15.97
CA ALA A 29 6.64 11.16 -16.16
C ALA A 29 5.30 10.42 -16.16
N TYR A 30 4.44 10.72 -15.19
CA TYR A 30 3.13 10.08 -15.05
C TYR A 30 2.04 11.13 -14.96
N ASP A 31 0.82 10.73 -15.33
CA ASP A 31 -0.39 11.54 -15.17
C ASP A 31 -0.96 11.35 -13.76
N ASP A 32 -0.91 12.41 -12.95
CA ASP A 32 -1.41 12.46 -11.58
C ASP A 32 -2.85 13.00 -11.46
N GLU A 33 -3.46 13.42 -12.57
CA GLU A 33 -4.86 13.88 -12.60
C GLU A 33 -5.86 12.74 -12.85
N ALA A 34 -5.36 11.51 -13.02
CA ALA A 34 -6.20 10.34 -13.21
C ALA A 34 -7.09 10.08 -11.98
N MET A 35 -8.32 9.61 -12.23
CA MET A 35 -9.20 9.15 -11.16
C MET A 35 -8.64 7.86 -10.56
N LEU A 36 -8.26 7.93 -9.29
CA LEU A 36 -7.64 6.85 -8.53
C LEU A 36 -8.64 6.23 -7.54
N GLY A 37 -8.31 5.04 -7.05
CA GLY A 37 -9.14 4.30 -6.11
C GLY A 37 -10.26 3.49 -6.77
N THR A 38 -11.09 2.88 -5.91
CA THR A 38 -12.25 2.09 -6.29
C THR A 38 -13.55 2.81 -5.98
N ALA A 39 -14.67 2.28 -6.48
CA ALA A 39 -15.99 2.83 -6.19
C ALA A 39 -16.30 2.67 -4.68
N PRO A 40 -16.80 3.72 -3.98
CA PRO A 40 -17.09 3.63 -2.55
C PRO A 40 -18.08 2.51 -2.19
N ASP A 41 -19.00 2.22 -3.09
CA ASP A 41 -20.02 1.18 -3.03
C ASP A 41 -19.54 -0.17 -3.62
N PHE A 42 -18.22 -0.40 -3.71
CA PHE A 42 -17.66 -1.67 -4.19
C PHE A 42 -18.31 -2.86 -3.46
N PRO A 43 -18.85 -3.87 -4.16
CA PRO A 43 -19.75 -4.83 -3.52
C PRO A 43 -19.07 -5.74 -2.51
N ASP A 44 -19.69 -5.89 -1.34
CA ASP A 44 -19.17 -6.74 -0.27
C ASP A 44 -19.16 -8.22 -0.69
N GLU A 45 -20.13 -8.68 -1.49
CA GLU A 45 -20.13 -10.05 -2.00
C GLU A 45 -18.97 -10.35 -2.97
N VAL A 46 -18.30 -9.32 -3.47
CA VAL A 46 -17.06 -9.46 -4.25
C VAL A 46 -15.86 -9.50 -3.31
N LEU A 47 -15.81 -8.61 -2.31
CA LEU A 47 -14.74 -8.61 -1.29
C LEU A 47 -14.69 -9.94 -0.55
N SER A 48 -15.82 -10.45 -0.08
CA SER A 48 -15.91 -11.70 0.70
C SER A 48 -15.55 -12.97 -0.08
N ARG A 49 -15.25 -12.88 -1.38
CA ARG A 49 -14.70 -14.00 -2.17
C ARG A 49 -13.20 -14.19 -1.97
N ALA A 50 -12.53 -13.19 -1.42
CA ALA A 50 -11.10 -13.22 -1.13
C ALA A 50 -10.86 -13.36 0.37
N THR A 51 -9.67 -13.87 0.72
CA THR A 51 -9.18 -13.92 2.10
C THR A 51 -8.18 -12.80 2.40
N VAL A 52 -7.63 -12.18 1.36
CA VAL A 52 -6.61 -11.12 1.44
C VAL A 52 -6.98 -10.00 0.48
N LEU A 53 -6.89 -8.76 0.93
CA LEU A 53 -6.90 -7.57 0.09
C LEU A 53 -5.48 -7.00 0.03
N ILE A 54 -4.94 -6.85 -1.19
CA ILE A 54 -3.64 -6.22 -1.44
C ILE A 54 -3.89 -4.77 -1.85
N VAL A 55 -3.22 -3.83 -1.19
CA VAL A 55 -3.30 -2.40 -1.47
C VAL A 55 -1.90 -1.81 -1.57
N ASP A 56 -1.73 -0.83 -2.46
CA ASP A 56 -0.51 -0.03 -2.57
C ASP A 56 -0.71 1.37 -1.97
N SER A 57 0.26 2.27 -2.18
CA SER A 57 0.16 3.68 -1.80
C SER A 57 -1.07 4.42 -2.33
N TYR A 58 -1.64 4.02 -3.48
CA TYR A 58 -2.86 4.62 -4.01
C TYR A 58 -4.13 4.16 -3.27
N GLY A 59 -4.02 3.14 -2.42
CA GLY A 59 -5.09 2.70 -1.54
C GLY A 59 -5.62 3.79 -0.59
N ILE A 60 -4.89 4.91 -0.43
CA ILE A 60 -5.36 6.09 0.32
C ILE A 60 -6.65 6.68 -0.27
N GLU A 61 -6.90 6.51 -1.57
CA GLU A 61 -8.11 6.97 -2.27
C GLU A 61 -9.30 6.01 -2.04
N SER A 62 -9.13 4.95 -1.24
CA SER A 62 -10.14 3.92 -1.02
C SER A 62 -10.18 3.42 0.42
N LEU A 63 -9.77 4.27 1.37
CA LEU A 63 -9.64 3.90 2.79
C LEU A 63 -10.91 3.28 3.39
N ASP A 64 -12.08 3.77 3.01
CA ASP A 64 -13.34 3.25 3.53
C ASP A 64 -13.65 1.84 3.00
N VAL A 65 -13.22 1.50 1.78
CA VAL A 65 -13.33 0.15 1.23
C VAL A 65 -12.30 -0.78 1.87
N VAL A 66 -11.09 -0.30 2.14
CA VAL A 66 -10.06 -1.07 2.87
C VAL A 66 -10.53 -1.38 4.30
N ALA A 67 -11.10 -0.39 4.99
CA ALA A 67 -11.67 -0.58 6.32
C ALA A 67 -12.83 -1.57 6.29
N ARG A 68 -13.74 -1.46 5.33
CA ARG A 68 -14.85 -2.40 5.17
C ARG A 68 -14.38 -3.83 4.86
N ALA A 69 -13.37 -4.00 4.02
CA ALA A 69 -12.77 -5.31 3.76
C ALA A 69 -12.19 -5.94 5.04
N ARG A 70 -11.52 -5.13 5.87
CA ARG A 70 -11.02 -5.55 7.19
C ARG A 70 -12.17 -5.99 8.10
N ASP A 71 -13.26 -5.23 8.15
CA ASP A 71 -14.45 -5.56 8.96
C ASP A 71 -15.15 -6.84 8.49
N LEU A 72 -15.07 -7.17 7.20
CA LEU A 72 -15.51 -8.43 6.61
C LEU A 72 -14.56 -9.62 6.90
N GLY A 73 -13.45 -9.37 7.61
CA GLY A 73 -12.49 -10.40 8.04
C GLY A 73 -11.38 -10.71 7.04
N LEU A 74 -11.19 -9.88 6.00
CA LEU A 74 -10.07 -10.02 5.09
C LEU A 74 -8.78 -9.56 5.78
N ALA A 75 -7.69 -10.30 5.56
CA ALA A 75 -6.36 -9.81 5.91
C ALA A 75 -5.95 -8.69 4.93
N ILE A 76 -5.46 -7.58 5.45
CA ILE A 76 -5.03 -6.45 4.64
C ILE A 76 -3.50 -6.50 4.48
N LEU A 77 -3.04 -6.65 3.24
CA LEU A 77 -1.63 -6.55 2.87
C LEU A 77 -1.38 -5.19 2.21
N GLY A 78 -0.59 -4.34 2.87
CA GLY A 78 -0.21 -3.03 2.36
C GLY A 78 1.23 -3.00 1.85
N ASP A 79 1.40 -2.67 0.58
CA ASP A 79 2.67 -2.34 -0.06
C ASP A 79 2.77 -0.82 -0.24
N VAL A 80 3.18 -0.13 0.83
CA VAL A 80 3.14 1.34 0.89
C VAL A 80 4.54 1.86 0.66
N GLU A 81 4.81 2.26 -0.58
CA GLU A 81 6.14 2.69 -1.03
C GLU A 81 6.41 4.19 -0.80
N TRP A 82 5.36 5.01 -0.86
CA TRP A 82 5.42 6.47 -0.78
C TRP A 82 4.05 7.05 -0.36
N SER A 83 3.99 8.38 -0.17
CA SER A 83 2.91 9.20 0.41
C SER A 83 3.10 9.55 1.89
N HIS A 84 2.59 10.70 2.29
CA HIS A 84 2.72 11.23 3.64
C HIS A 84 1.41 11.88 4.08
N GLY A 85 1.19 11.91 5.39
CA GLY A 85 0.03 12.57 5.99
C GLY A 85 -1.04 11.60 6.48
N PRO A 86 -2.18 12.13 6.95
CA PRO A 86 -3.14 11.36 7.74
C PRO A 86 -3.76 10.16 6.99
N ALA A 87 -3.94 10.27 5.67
CA ALA A 87 -4.50 9.19 4.87
C ALA A 87 -3.54 7.98 4.78
N THR A 88 -2.24 8.24 4.60
CA THR A 88 -1.19 7.22 4.61
C THR A 88 -1.09 6.55 5.98
N GLU A 89 -1.09 7.34 7.05
CA GLU A 89 -1.06 6.83 8.42
C GLU A 89 -2.27 5.92 8.71
N ARG A 90 -3.46 6.32 8.25
CA ARG A 90 -4.68 5.50 8.34
C ARG A 90 -4.55 4.20 7.54
N LEU A 91 -4.04 4.25 6.30
CA LEU A 91 -3.83 3.05 5.48
C LEU A 91 -2.85 2.08 6.16
N ILE A 92 -1.71 2.59 6.64
CA ILE A 92 -0.71 1.83 7.39
C ILE A 92 -1.35 1.18 8.63
N GLY A 93 -2.19 1.91 9.36
CA GLY A 93 -2.92 1.39 10.53
C GLY A 93 -3.90 0.26 10.21
N LEU A 94 -4.47 0.25 9.01
CA LEU A 94 -5.40 -0.78 8.54
C LEU A 94 -4.72 -2.07 8.08
N CYS A 95 -3.41 -2.09 7.89
CA CYS A 95 -2.69 -3.25 7.36
C CYS A 95 -2.36 -4.28 8.45
N ASP A 96 -2.63 -5.56 8.18
CA ASP A 96 -2.20 -6.69 9.02
C ASP A 96 -0.83 -7.22 8.59
N HIS A 97 -0.55 -7.18 7.28
CA HIS A 97 0.75 -7.43 6.70
C HIS A 97 1.25 -6.14 6.06
N LEU A 98 2.35 -5.59 6.57
CA LEU A 98 2.83 -4.31 6.10
C LEU A 98 4.21 -4.43 5.46
N ILE A 99 4.36 -3.88 4.26
CA ILE A 99 5.61 -3.77 3.51
C ILE A 99 5.89 -2.28 3.28
N LEU A 100 6.97 -1.76 3.87
CA LEU A 100 7.46 -0.40 3.64
C LEU A 100 8.95 -0.44 3.28
N PRO A 101 9.39 0.17 2.17
CA PRO A 101 10.80 0.39 1.92
C PRO A 101 11.49 1.04 3.13
N LEU A 102 12.68 0.55 3.51
CA LEU A 102 13.36 0.99 4.73
C LEU A 102 13.56 2.50 4.80
N GLY A 103 13.89 3.14 3.67
CA GLY A 103 14.02 4.59 3.56
C GLY A 103 12.73 5.34 3.91
N PHE A 104 11.59 4.86 3.41
CA PHE A 104 10.29 5.44 3.72
C PHE A 104 9.91 5.17 5.19
N ALA A 105 10.16 3.98 5.70
CA ALA A 105 9.88 3.63 7.10
C ALA A 105 10.69 4.48 8.11
N ARG A 106 11.92 4.87 7.76
CA ARG A 106 12.71 5.83 8.55
C ARG A 106 12.03 7.19 8.62
N THR A 107 11.55 7.71 7.50
CA THR A 107 10.81 8.98 7.44
C THR A 107 9.51 8.90 8.23
N ALA A 108 8.74 7.82 8.05
CA ALA A 108 7.44 7.64 8.72
C ALA A 108 7.55 7.50 10.24
N THR A 109 8.62 6.90 10.75
CA THR A 109 8.80 6.64 12.21
C THR A 109 9.75 7.62 12.91
N GLY A 110 10.57 8.33 12.16
CA GLY A 110 11.70 9.12 12.68
C GLY A 110 12.80 8.27 13.33
N ARG A 111 12.80 6.94 13.15
CA ARG A 111 13.83 6.02 13.66
C ARG A 111 14.83 5.64 12.58
N GLN A 112 16.04 5.20 12.96
CA GLN A 112 17.11 4.89 12.00
C GLN A 112 17.45 3.40 11.95
N ALA A 113 17.49 2.75 13.10
CA ALA A 113 17.80 1.33 13.20
C ALA A 113 16.59 0.47 12.77
N PRO A 114 16.76 -0.54 11.91
CA PRO A 114 15.66 -1.40 11.47
C PRO A 114 14.87 -2.04 12.61
N ALA A 115 15.53 -2.46 13.69
CA ALA A 115 14.86 -3.02 14.86
C ALA A 115 13.90 -2.02 15.53
N GLU A 116 14.35 -0.78 15.75
CA GLU A 116 13.53 0.29 16.32
C GLU A 116 12.33 0.65 15.41
N ILE A 117 12.53 0.60 14.10
CA ILE A 117 11.47 0.83 13.11
C ILE A 117 10.44 -0.30 13.16
N LEU A 118 10.89 -1.56 13.21
CA LEU A 118 10.02 -2.72 13.34
C LEU A 118 9.22 -2.66 14.64
N ASP A 119 9.82 -2.22 15.74
CA ASP A 119 9.13 -2.00 17.02
C ASP A 119 8.10 -0.87 16.94
N ALA A 120 8.48 0.28 16.36
CA ALA A 120 7.58 1.42 16.21
C ALA A 120 6.38 1.14 15.30
N LEU A 121 6.57 0.29 14.28
CA LEU A 121 5.52 -0.14 13.37
C LEU A 121 4.74 -1.35 13.92
N TRP A 122 5.17 -2.04 14.96
CA TRP A 122 4.46 -3.24 15.40
C TRP A 122 3.12 -2.88 16.06
N LEU A 123 2.05 -3.58 15.67
CA LEU A 123 0.75 -3.53 16.34
C LEU A 123 0.31 -4.94 16.70
N PRO A 124 -0.43 -5.15 17.81
CA PRO A 124 -0.97 -6.46 18.15
C PRO A 124 -1.89 -7.04 17.07
N SER A 125 -2.48 -6.21 16.21
CA SER A 125 -3.28 -6.66 15.06
C SER A 125 -2.43 -7.18 13.90
N ARG A 126 -1.17 -6.78 13.80
CA ARG A 126 -0.29 -7.17 12.69
C ARG A 126 0.19 -8.60 12.79
N SER A 127 0.28 -9.23 11.63
CA SER A 127 0.89 -10.53 11.39
C SER A 127 2.33 -10.38 10.89
N ALA A 128 2.64 -9.30 10.16
CA ALA A 128 3.97 -9.07 9.61
C ALA A 128 4.28 -7.58 9.40
N VAL A 129 5.54 -7.21 9.60
CA VAL A 129 6.15 -5.96 9.11
C VAL A 129 7.43 -6.32 8.37
N VAL A 130 7.55 -5.88 7.12
CA VAL A 130 8.65 -6.15 6.21
C VAL A 130 9.26 -4.82 5.78
N LEU A 131 10.58 -4.69 5.90
CA LEU A 131 11.34 -3.51 5.51
C LEU A 131 12.39 -3.87 4.45
N PRO A 132 12.06 -3.81 3.15
CA PRO A 132 13.03 -4.01 2.08
C PRO A 132 14.09 -2.90 2.06
N ASP A 133 15.37 -3.25 1.87
CA ASP A 133 16.50 -2.33 1.73
C ASP A 133 17.17 -2.47 0.35
N GLY A 134 16.33 -2.49 -0.70
CA GLY A 134 16.76 -2.69 -2.07
C GLY A 134 17.63 -3.95 -2.23
N GLY A 135 18.82 -3.80 -2.81
CA GLY A 135 19.77 -4.91 -2.99
C GLY A 135 20.46 -5.40 -1.72
N ARG A 136 20.26 -4.75 -0.56
CA ARG A 136 20.90 -5.11 0.72
C ARG A 136 20.12 -6.16 1.51
N GLY A 137 18.95 -6.56 1.01
CA GLY A 137 18.09 -7.57 1.62
C GLY A 137 16.86 -6.97 2.30
N VAL A 138 16.44 -7.59 3.39
CA VAL A 138 15.17 -7.28 4.05
C VAL A 138 15.27 -7.46 5.56
N PHE A 139 14.59 -6.61 6.31
CA PHE A 139 14.35 -6.79 7.74
C PHE A 139 12.88 -7.16 7.97
N TYR A 140 12.62 -8.03 8.93
CA TYR A 140 11.30 -8.62 9.11
C TYR A 140 10.97 -8.84 10.59
N ARG A 141 9.71 -8.59 10.93
CA ARG A 141 9.08 -9.04 12.16
C ARG A 141 7.76 -9.73 11.81
N GLY A 142 7.58 -10.95 12.30
CA GLY A 142 6.37 -11.74 12.15
C GLY A 142 5.71 -12.04 13.50
N ARG A 143 4.44 -12.43 13.45
CA ARG A 143 3.82 -13.18 14.54
C ARG A 143 4.33 -14.63 14.45
N ASP A 144 4.64 -15.22 15.60
CA ASP A 144 5.03 -16.63 15.71
C ASP A 144 3.95 -17.59 15.17
#